data_AF-A0A2G5XP06-F1
#
_entry.id   AF-A0A2G5XP06-F1
#
_cell.length_a   1.000
_cell.length_b   1.000
_cell.length_c   1.000
_cell.angle_alpha   90.00
_cell.angle_beta   90.00
_cell.angle_gamma   90.00
#
_symmetry.space_group_name_H-M   'P 1'
#
loop_
_entity.id
_entity.type
_entity.pdbx_description
1 polymer ?
#
loop_
_entity_poly.entity_id
_entity_poly.type
_entity_poly.pdbx_seq_one_letter_code
_entity_poly.pdbx_strand_id
1 'polypeptide(L)'
;MLSKDSEKILKELKKQQKNYREKEAKEGETSKLSYDEIKDLFPGYAHIQVIMFLKYLLEERYIYNHLDGKEHHFGTKELQNGSVQIVIGERGVAYLENKKYMLLAKTIPVSVSVISLIISLINLFIN
;
A
#
# COMPACT_ATOMS: atom_id res chain seq x y z
N MET A 1 -3.82 -4.49 13.21
CA MET A 1 -2.57 -4.40 12.42
C MET A 1 -2.84 -5.10 11.09
N LEU A 2 -2.58 -4.48 9.94
CA LEU A 2 -2.87 -5.09 8.63
C LEU A 2 -1.95 -6.29 8.37
N SER A 3 -2.47 -7.28 7.64
CA SER A 3 -1.66 -8.40 7.13
C SER A 3 -0.66 -7.91 6.08
N LYS A 4 0.38 -8.70 5.82
CA LYS A 4 1.35 -8.41 4.75
C LYS A 4 0.68 -8.34 3.37
N ASP A 5 -0.36 -9.16 3.15
CA ASP A 5 -1.10 -9.20 1.89
C ASP A 5 -1.96 -7.94 1.71
N SER A 6 -2.68 -7.52 2.74
CA SER A 6 -3.43 -6.26 2.72
C SER A 6 -2.50 -5.05 2.53
N GLU A 7 -1.32 -5.07 3.16
CA GLU A 7 -0.32 -4.02 2.96
C GLU A 7 0.24 -4.00 1.53
N LYS A 8 0.41 -5.17 0.90
CA LYS A 8 0.84 -5.27 -0.50
C LYS A 8 -0.15 -4.58 -1.44
N ILE A 9 -1.45 -4.79 -1.22
CA ILE A 9 -2.52 -4.11 -1.97
C ILE A 9 -2.41 -2.59 -1.80
N LEU A 10 -2.28 -2.10 -0.56
CA LEU A 10 -2.16 -0.66 -0.29
C LEU A 10 -0.92 -0.04 -0.94
N LYS A 11 0.22 -0.74 -0.93
CA LYS A 11 1.45 -0.27 -1.56
C LYS A 11 1.29 -0.14 -3.07
N GLU A 12 0.66 -1.11 -3.72
CA GLU A 12 0.45 -1.05 -5.18
C GLU A 12 -0.53 0.08 -5.54
N LEU A 13 -1.63 0.24 -4.79
CA LEU A 13 -2.56 1.35 -5.00
C LEU A 13 -1.89 2.72 -4.76
N LYS A 14 -1.06 2.86 -3.73
CA LYS A 14 -0.30 4.10 -3.48
C LYS A 14 0.70 4.39 -4.60
N LYS A 15 1.35 3.35 -5.12
CA LYS A 15 2.28 3.46 -6.26
C LYS A 15 1.54 3.92 -7.51
N GLN A 16 0.35 3.39 -7.81
CA GLN A 16 -0.43 3.88 -8.95
C GLN A 16 -0.96 5.30 -8.78
N GLN A 17 -1.46 5.64 -7.59
CA GLN A 17 -1.84 7.02 -7.30
C GLN A 17 -0.66 8.00 -7.49
N LYS A 18 0.54 7.60 -7.09
CA LYS A 18 1.76 8.40 -7.24
C LYS A 18 2.16 8.54 -8.71
N ASN A 19 2.18 7.45 -9.47
CA ASN A 19 2.51 7.45 -10.89
C ASN A 19 1.59 8.39 -11.69
N TYR A 20 0.28 8.33 -11.40
CA TYR A 20 -0.72 9.22 -12.01
C TYR A 20 -0.50 10.70 -11.66
N ARG A 21 0.02 11.02 -10.47
CA ARG A 21 0.32 12.40 -10.07
C ARG A 21 1.62 12.94 -10.66
N GLU A 22 2.62 12.09 -10.84
CA GLU A 22 3.98 12.49 -11.23
C GLU A 22 4.22 12.51 -12.75
N LYS A 23 3.36 11.86 -13.54
CA LYS A 23 3.37 11.95 -15.01
C LYS A 23 2.13 12.70 -15.46
N GLU A 24 2.30 13.67 -16.36
CA GLU A 24 1.20 14.12 -17.23
C GLU A 24 0.54 12.87 -17.79
N ALA A 25 -0.71 12.61 -17.37
CA ALA A 25 -1.43 11.38 -17.62
C ALA A 25 -1.26 10.95 -19.09
N LYS A 26 -0.37 9.98 -19.35
CA LYS A 26 -0.33 9.31 -20.64
C LYS A 26 -1.71 8.69 -20.83
N GLU A 27 -2.29 8.84 -22.02
CA GLU A 27 -3.61 8.29 -22.34
C GLU A 27 -3.73 6.84 -21.83
N GLY A 28 -4.58 6.63 -20.83
CA GLY A 28 -4.84 5.32 -20.23
C GLY A 28 -4.25 5.05 -18.84
N GLU A 29 -3.32 5.86 -18.32
CA GLU A 29 -2.88 5.72 -16.92
C GLU A 29 -3.98 6.24 -15.97
N THR A 30 -4.46 5.38 -15.07
CA THR A 30 -5.46 5.75 -14.04
C THR A 30 -4.88 5.60 -12.64
N SER A 31 -5.44 6.35 -11.68
CA SER A 31 -5.12 6.22 -10.25
C SER A 31 -5.75 4.99 -9.59
N LYS A 32 -6.34 4.09 -10.39
CA LYS A 32 -7.23 3.01 -9.95
C LYS A 32 -6.65 1.67 -10.38
N LEU A 33 -7.00 0.61 -9.65
CA LEU A 33 -6.73 -0.76 -10.03
C LEU A 33 -8.04 -1.55 -10.14
N SER A 34 -8.16 -2.35 -11.19
CA SER A 34 -9.21 -3.35 -11.33
C SER A 34 -8.99 -4.53 -10.37
N TYR A 35 -10.04 -5.34 -10.17
CA TYR A 35 -9.92 -6.56 -9.39
C TYR A 35 -8.90 -7.55 -9.99
N ASP A 36 -8.85 -7.67 -11.31
CA ASP A 36 -7.94 -8.61 -11.98
C ASP A 36 -6.48 -8.19 -11.78
N GLU A 37 -6.17 -6.90 -11.92
CA GLU A 37 -4.83 -6.37 -11.61
C GLU A 37 -4.43 -6.63 -10.14
N ILE A 38 -5.39 -6.57 -9.21
CA ILE A 38 -5.14 -6.92 -7.80
C ILE A 38 -4.98 -8.43 -7.64
N LYS A 39 -5.74 -9.24 -8.36
CA LYS A 39 -5.65 -10.71 -8.32
C LYS A 39 -4.29 -11.19 -8.86
N ASP A 40 -3.75 -10.51 -9.86
CA ASP A 40 -2.43 -10.80 -10.44
C ASP A 40 -1.29 -10.61 -9.44
N LEU A 41 -1.49 -9.78 -8.41
CA LEU A 41 -0.53 -9.67 -7.29
C LEU A 41 -0.46 -10.96 -6.44
N PHE A 42 -1.45 -11.85 -6.53
CA PHE A 42 -1.58 -13.05 -5.71
C PHE A 42 -1.90 -14.30 -6.58
N PRO A 43 -0.97 -14.75 -7.44
CA PRO A 43 -1.24 -15.85 -8.37
C PRO A 43 -1.60 -17.16 -7.66
N GLY A 44 -1.02 -17.44 -6.49
CA GLY A 44 -1.29 -18.64 -5.70
C GLY A 44 -2.52 -18.59 -4.78
N TYR A 45 -3.23 -17.45 -4.72
CA TYR A 45 -4.36 -17.28 -3.82
C TYR A 45 -5.67 -17.52 -4.56
N ALA A 46 -6.63 -18.13 -3.87
CA ALA A 46 -7.98 -18.27 -4.39
C ALA A 46 -8.65 -16.89 -4.48
N HIS A 47 -9.54 -16.71 -5.47
CA HIS A 47 -10.28 -15.45 -5.67
C HIS A 47 -10.99 -14.98 -4.39
N ILE A 48 -11.59 -15.91 -3.65
CA ILE A 48 -12.29 -15.62 -2.39
C ILE A 48 -11.36 -15.02 -1.32
N GLN A 49 -10.10 -15.44 -1.26
CA GLN A 49 -9.13 -14.91 -0.30
C GLN A 49 -8.79 -13.46 -0.61
N VAL A 50 -8.54 -13.15 -1.89
CA VAL A 50 -8.29 -11.78 -2.34
C VAL A 50 -9.52 -10.90 -2.10
N ILE A 51 -10.72 -11.43 -2.37
CA ILE A 51 -11.98 -10.75 -2.08
C ILE A 51 -12.12 -10.43 -0.58
N MET A 52 -11.77 -11.37 0.31
CA MET A 52 -11.81 -11.12 1.75
C MET A 52 -10.85 -10.00 2.17
N PHE A 53 -9.64 -9.95 1.60
CA PHE A 53 -8.71 -8.85 1.86
C PHE A 53 -9.29 -7.50 1.43
N LEU A 54 -9.92 -7.45 0.25
CA LEU A 54 -10.54 -6.24 -0.28
C LEU A 54 -11.75 -5.81 0.54
N LYS A 55 -12.63 -6.74 0.93
CA LYS A 55 -13.77 -6.44 1.80
C LYS A 55 -13.32 -5.86 3.13
N TYR A 56 -12.34 -6.49 3.77
CA TYR A 56 -11.77 -5.97 5.02
C TYR A 56 -11.18 -4.57 4.85
N LEU A 57 -10.41 -4.33 3.79
CA LEU A 57 -9.83 -3.02 3.50
C LEU A 57 -10.90 -1.94 3.20
N LEU A 58 -12.02 -2.31 2.58
CA LEU A 58 -13.14 -1.41 2.32
C LEU A 58 -13.94 -1.08 3.58
N GLU A 59 -14.27 -2.10 4.38
CA GLU A 59 -14.98 -1.95 5.65
C GLU A 59 -14.20 -1.03 6.59
N GLU A 60 -12.88 -1.20 6.65
CA GLU A 60 -11.98 -0.35 7.43
C GLU A 60 -11.63 0.97 6.72
N ARG A 61 -12.21 1.29 5.55
CA ARG A 61 -11.98 2.55 4.82
C ARG A 61 -10.51 2.82 4.46
N TYR A 62 -9.72 1.77 4.29
CA TYR A 62 -8.35 1.88 3.79
C TYR A 62 -8.32 2.06 2.26
N ILE A 63 -9.32 1.52 1.58
CA ILE A 63 -9.54 1.65 0.13
C ILE A 63 -11.01 2.02 -0.12
N TYR A 64 -11.30 2.42 -1.36
CA TYR A 64 -12.66 2.71 -1.82
C TYR A 64 -12.88 2.10 -3.19
N ASN A 65 -14.12 1.72 -3.46
CA ASN A 65 -14.59 1.46 -4.81
C ASN A 65 -14.92 2.80 -5.48
N HIS A 66 -14.53 2.99 -6.73
CA HIS A 66 -14.78 4.22 -7.46
C HIS A 66 -16.22 4.32 -8.00
N LEU A 67 -17.02 3.24 -7.90
CA LEU A 67 -18.42 3.28 -8.28
C LEU A 67 -19.23 4.13 -7.28
N ASP A 68 -19.82 5.22 -7.78
CA ASP A 68 -20.71 6.11 -7.02
C ASP A 68 -21.86 5.31 -6.38
N GLY A 69 -22.10 5.56 -5.08
CA GLY A 69 -23.10 4.88 -4.26
C GLY A 69 -22.71 3.47 -3.78
N LYS A 70 -21.51 2.98 -4.13
CA LYS A 70 -20.94 1.69 -3.71
C LYS A 70 -19.52 1.82 -3.19
N GLU A 71 -19.14 2.99 -2.68
CA GLU A 71 -17.77 3.34 -2.34
C GLU A 71 -17.17 2.42 -1.26
N HIS A 72 -18.02 1.83 -0.43
CA HIS A 72 -17.64 0.99 0.71
C HIS A 72 -17.97 -0.49 0.53
N HIS A 73 -18.60 -0.88 -0.58
CA HIS A 73 -19.08 -2.25 -0.77
C HIS A 73 -18.97 -2.66 -2.24
N PHE A 74 -18.76 -3.95 -2.49
CA PHE A 74 -18.96 -4.50 -3.83
C PHE A 74 -19.67 -5.85 -3.76
N GLY A 75 -20.56 -6.07 -4.72
CA GLY A 75 -21.19 -7.36 -4.96
C GLY A 75 -20.29 -8.27 -5.80
N THR A 76 -20.46 -9.59 -5.66
CA THR A 76 -19.78 -10.58 -6.51
C THR A 76 -20.10 -10.43 -8.00
N LYS A 77 -21.28 -9.88 -8.34
CA LYS A 77 -21.66 -9.57 -9.73
C LYS A 77 -20.84 -8.43 -10.34
N GLU A 78 -20.40 -7.46 -9.53
CA GLU A 78 -19.59 -6.32 -10.00
C GLU A 78 -18.15 -6.74 -10.27
N LEU A 79 -17.64 -7.70 -9.49
CA LEU A 79 -16.34 -8.33 -9.73
C LEU A 79 -16.31 -9.07 -11.08
N GLN A 80 -17.40 -9.75 -11.44
CA GLN A 80 -17.50 -10.51 -12.70
C GLN A 80 -17.62 -9.62 -13.94
N ASN A 81 -18.18 -8.41 -13.79
CA ASN A 81 -18.37 -7.47 -14.89
C ASN A 81 -17.19 -6.50 -15.06
N GLY A 82 -16.11 -6.65 -14.27
CA GLY A 82 -14.93 -5.78 -14.34
C GLY A 82 -15.18 -4.33 -13.92
N SER A 83 -16.32 -4.02 -13.30
CA SER A 83 -16.69 -2.64 -12.94
C SER A 83 -16.06 -2.17 -11.63
N VAL A 84 -15.47 -3.09 -10.85
CA VAL A 84 -14.79 -2.76 -9.60
C VAL A 84 -13.47 -2.08 -9.91
N GLN A 85 -13.40 -0.79 -9.61
CA GLN A 85 -12.17 0.00 -9.68
C GLN A 85 -11.83 0.49 -8.28
N ILE A 86 -10.67 0.11 -7.80
CA ILE A 86 -10.25 0.32 -6.42
C ILE A 86 -9.24 1.46 -6.35
N VAL A 87 -9.43 2.35 -5.39
CA VAL A 87 -8.52 3.46 -5.07
C VAL A 87 -8.09 3.43 -3.62
N ILE A 88 -6.89 3.95 -3.33
CA ILE A 88 -6.43 4.09 -1.95
C ILE A 88 -7.12 5.26 -1.26
N GLY A 89 -7.57 5.01 -0.04
CA GLY A 89 -8.15 6.02 0.85
C GLY A 89 -7.11 6.78 1.66
N GLU A 90 -7.50 7.91 2.25
CA GLU A 90 -6.63 8.69 3.15
C GLU A 90 -6.12 7.86 4.33
N ARG A 91 -6.98 7.02 4.92
CA ARG A 91 -6.59 6.10 6.02
C ARG A 91 -5.54 5.08 5.56
N GLY A 92 -5.64 4.61 4.31
CA GLY A 92 -4.63 3.73 3.67
C GLY A 92 -3.29 4.42 3.49
N VAL A 93 -3.31 5.66 2.99
CA VAL A 93 -2.10 6.49 2.83
C VAL A 93 -1.45 6.75 4.18
N ALA A 94 -2.22 7.19 5.17
CA ALA A 94 -1.75 7.48 6.52
C ALA A 94 -1.17 6.24 7.21
N TYR A 95 -1.78 5.06 7.02
CA TYR A 95 -1.26 3.80 7.55
C TYR A 95 0.15 3.49 7.03
N LEU A 96 0.35 3.60 5.71
CA LEU A 96 1.65 3.34 5.09
C LEU A 96 2.71 4.35 5.54
N GLU A 97 2.32 5.62 5.73
CA GLU A 97 3.23 6.67 6.20
C GLU A 97 3.63 6.48 7.65
N ASN A 98 2.66 6.25 8.54
CA ASN A 98 2.93 5.98 9.95
C ASN A 98 3.88 4.79 10.10
N LYS A 99 3.64 3.69 9.36
CA LYS A 99 4.54 2.54 9.36
C LYS A 99 5.96 2.87 8.88
N LYS A 100 6.09 3.70 7.83
CA LYS A 100 7.39 4.20 7.36
C LYS A 100 8.09 5.02 8.45
N TYR A 101 7.39 5.94 9.09
CA TYR A 101 7.95 6.77 10.17
C TYR A 101 8.37 5.93 11.38
N MET A 102 7.57 4.94 11.77
CA MET A 102 7.91 4.03 12.87
C MET A 102 9.18 3.22 12.58
N LEU A 103 9.35 2.76 11.33
CA LEU A 103 10.57 2.06 10.90
C LEU A 103 11.80 2.99 10.91
N LEU A 104 11.65 4.23 10.43
CA LEU A 104 12.72 5.23 10.47
C LEU A 104 13.11 5.59 11.90
N ALA A 105 12.12 5.81 12.78
CA ALA A 105 12.35 6.09 14.19
C ALA A 105 13.10 4.96 14.91
N LYS A 106 12.93 3.71 14.47
CA LYS A 106 13.71 2.57 14.99
C LYS A 106 15.11 2.49 14.39
N THR A 107 15.26 2.79 13.10
CA THR A 107 16.52 2.56 12.35
C THR A 107 17.52 3.68 12.55
N ILE A 108 17.06 4.94 12.57
CA ILE A 108 17.94 6.12 12.69
C ILE A 108 18.80 6.06 13.97
N PRO A 109 18.24 5.78 15.18
CA PRO A 109 19.05 5.69 16.38
C PRO A 109 20.14 4.62 16.28
N VAL A 110 19.80 3.44 15.75
CA VAL A 110 20.76 2.34 15.58
C VAL A 110 21.89 2.74 14.64
N SER A 111 21.57 3.35 13.50
CA SER A 111 22.57 3.83 12.55
C SER A 111 23.48 4.89 13.16
N VAL A 112 22.91 5.84 13.93
CA VAL A 112 23.68 6.86 14.65
C VAL A 112 24.62 6.20 15.66
N SER A 113 24.13 5.23 16.46
CA SER A 113 24.97 4.50 17.42
C SER A 113 26.13 3.77 16.76
N VAL A 114 25.90 3.11 15.61
CA VAL A 114 26.97 2.41 14.87
C VAL A 114 28.01 3.39 14.36
N ILE A 115 27.59 4.52 13.77
CA ILE A 115 28.51 5.56 13.28
C ILE A 115 29.31 6.16 14.44
N SER A 116 28.66 6.50 15.55
CA SER A 116 29.34 7.02 16.75
C SER A 116 30.35 6.03 17.31
N LEU A 117 30.04 4.74 17.33
CA LEU A 117 30.98 3.70 17.77
C LEU A 117 32.21 3.62 16.84
N ILE A 118 32.01 3.66 15.52
CA ILE A 118 33.10 3.65 14.55
C ILE A 118 34.01 4.86 14.75
N ILE A 119 33.44 6.05 14.90
CA ILE A 119 34.21 7.28 15.16
C ILE A 119 35.00 7.15 16.47
N SER A 120 34.37 6.60 17.52
CA SER A 120 35.03 6.39 18.81
C SER A 120 36.21 5.43 18.71
N LEU A 121 36.08 4.33 17.96
CA LEU A 121 37.16 3.36 17.75
C LEU A 121 38.30 3.98 16.93
N ILE A 122 37.98 4.72 15.87
CA ILE A 122 38.99 5.41 15.07
C ILE A 122 39.79 6.38 15.94
N ASN A 123 39.12 7.19 16.76
CA ASN A 123 39.81 8.11 17.68
C ASN A 123 40.69 7.38 18.70
N LEU A 124 40.29 6.20 19.18
CA LEU A 124 41.07 5.40 20.12
C LEU A 124 42.34 4.78 19.49
N PHE A 125 42.34 4.52 18.19
CA PHE A 125 43.52 3.99 17.50
C PHE A 125 44.43 5.08 16.91
N ILE A 126 43.91 6.30 16.73
CA ILE A 126 44.66 7.45 16.20
C ILE A 126 45.32 8.28 17.32
N ASN A 127 44.67 8.44 18.47
CA ASN A 127 45.26 9.04 19.68
C ASN A 127 45.84 7.96 20.59
#